data_AF-A0A8S3G8S6-F1
#
_entry.id   AF-A0A8S3G8S6-F1
#
_cell.length_a   1.000
_cell.length_b   1.000
_cell.length_c   1.000
_cell.angle_alpha   90.00
_cell.angle_beta   90.00
_cell.angle_gamma   90.00
#
_symmetry.space_group_name_H-M   'P 1'
#
loop_
_entity.id
_entity.type
_entity.pdbx_description
1 polymer ?
#
loop_
_entity_poly.entity_id
_entity_poly.type
_entity_poly.pdbx_seq_one_letter_code
_entity_poly.pdbx_strand_id
1 'polypeptide(L)' 'DANVCKPANDVPIPDIKPREVLIRVYAAGVNPVDTYIRSGTYARLPNLPYTPGMDCAGVIERVGDEVTKFK' A
#
# COMPACT_ATOMS: atom_id res chain seq x y z
N ASP A 1 -9.28 9.79 15.64
CA ASP A 1 -10.56 9.72 14.92
C ASP A 1 -10.49 8.57 13.91
N ALA A 2 -11.53 7.72 13.84
CA ALA A 2 -11.61 6.64 12.87
C ALA A 2 -11.91 7.15 11.44
N ASN A 3 -12.45 8.37 11.31
CA ASN A 3 -12.90 8.96 10.05
C ASN A 3 -11.79 9.64 9.23
N VAL A 4 -10.53 9.52 9.66
CA VAL A 4 -9.37 10.09 8.94
C VAL A 4 -9.16 9.37 7.61
N CYS A 5 -9.24 8.04 7.60
CA CYS A 5 -9.14 7.25 6.37
C CYS A 5 -10.51 7.12 5.73
N LYS A 6 -10.61 7.48 4.45
CA LYS A 6 -11.85 7.44 3.67
C LYS A 6 -11.69 6.47 2.51
N PRO A 7 -12.74 5.70 2.14
CA PRO A 7 -12.71 4.93 0.91
C PRO A 7 -12.58 5.86 -0.29
N ALA A 8 -11.74 5.48 -1.25
CA ALA A 8 -11.56 6.17 -2.51
C ALA A 8 -11.69 5.16 -3.66
N ASN A 9 -12.62 5.40 -4.58
CA ASN A 9 -12.95 4.47 -5.66
C ASN A 9 -12.25 4.83 -6.98
N ASP A 10 -11.78 6.07 -7.12
CA ASP A 10 -11.22 6.62 -8.36
C ASP A 10 -9.69 6.82 -8.25
N VAL A 11 -9.00 5.84 -7.66
CA VAL A 11 -7.54 5.83 -7.57
C VAL A 11 -6.97 5.10 -8.79
N PRO A 12 -6.12 5.73 -9.61
CA PRO A 12 -5.54 5.06 -10.77
C PRO A 12 -4.63 3.90 -10.33
N ILE A 13 -4.57 2.86 -11.16
CA ILE A 13 -3.61 1.78 -10.97
C ILE A 13 -2.20 2.39 -11.15
N PRO A 14 -1.29 2.22 -10.18
CA PRO A 14 0.04 2.79 -10.30
C PRO A 14 0.86 2.11 -11.41
N ASP A 15 1.71 2.91 -12.04
CA ASP A 15 2.81 2.40 -12.86
C ASP A 15 3.87 1.76 -11.96
N ILE A 16 4.60 0.77 -12.50
CA ILE A 16 5.67 0.09 -11.79
C ILE A 16 7.03 0.46 -12.39
N LYS A 17 8.03 0.58 -11.52
CA LYS A 17 9.44 0.75 -11.92
C LYS A 17 10.08 -0.61 -12.23
N PRO A 18 11.28 -0.61 -12.85
CA PRO A 18 11.99 -1.85 -13.21
C PRO A 18 12.12 -2.91 -12.11
N ARG A 19 12.26 -2.47 -10.86
CA ARG A 19 12.51 -3.33 -9.69
C ARG A 19 11.29 -3.54 -8.80
N GLU A 20 10.11 -3.16 -9.27
CA GLU A 20 8.85 -3.22 -8.52
C GLU A 20 7.92 -4.30 -9.08
N VAL A 21 6.94 -4.71 -8.26
CA VAL A 21 5.83 -5.57 -8.69
C VAL A 21 4.51 -4.88 -8.38
N LEU A 22 3.53 -5.08 -9.25
CA LEU A 22 2.14 -4.72 -8.96
C LEU A 22 1.43 -5.96 -8.42
N ILE A 23 0.84 -5.83 -7.23
CA ILE A 23 0.08 -6.91 -6.60
C ILE A 23 -1.40 -6.57 -6.67
N ARG A 24 -2.21 -7.48 -7.21
CA ARG A 24 -3.66 -7.45 -7.03
C ARG A 24 -3.98 -8.02 -5.65
N VAL A 25 -4.20 -7.10 -4.70
CA VAL A 25 -4.42 -7.42 -3.30
C VAL A 25 -5.80 -8.07 -3.10
N TYR A 26 -5.84 -9.23 -2.44
CA TYR A 26 -7.07 -9.88 -1.99
C TYR A 26 -7.33 -9.68 -0.49
N ALA A 27 -6.27 -9.55 0.30
CA ALA A 27 -6.35 -9.27 1.73
C ALA A 27 -5.24 -8.32 2.16
N ALA A 28 -5.56 -7.43 3.10
CA ALA A 28 -4.60 -6.54 3.75
C ALA A 28 -4.57 -6.83 5.26
N GLY A 29 -3.38 -6.89 5.84
CA GLY A 29 -3.21 -7.02 7.29
C GLY A 29 -3.49 -5.69 7.99
N VAL A 30 -4.06 -5.75 9.19
CA VAL A 30 -4.28 -4.59 10.04
C VAL A 30 -3.39 -4.72 11.27
N ASN A 31 -2.47 -3.77 11.44
CA ASN A 31 -1.53 -3.74 12.54
C ASN A 31 -1.79 -2.54 13.47
N PRO A 32 -1.46 -2.63 14.78
CA PRO A 32 -1.60 -1.48 15.69
C PRO A 32 -0.87 -0.22 15.23
N VAL A 33 0.30 -0.37 14.62
CA VAL A 33 1.12 0.74 14.10
C VAL A 33 0.43 1.53 12.99
N ASP A 34 -0.48 0.93 12.22
CA ASP A 34 -1.30 1.66 11.23
C ASP A 34 -2.13 2.75 11.92
N THR A 35 -2.61 2.47 13.14
CA THR A 35 -3.40 3.43 13.92
C THR A 35 -2.55 4.60 14.42
N TYR A 36 -1.28 4.35 14.77
CA TYR A 36 -0.34 5.35 15.27
C TYR A 36 0.16 6.26 14.15
N ILE A 37 0.40 5.71 12.96
CA ILE A 37 0.74 6.49 11.76
C ILE A 37 -0.45 7.36 11.36
N ARG A 38 -1.66 6.78 11.31
CA ARG A 38 -2.90 7.51 10.99
C ARG A 38 -3.17 8.65 11.96
N SER A 39 -2.86 8.50 13.25
CA SER A 39 -3.02 9.57 14.24
C SER A 39 -1.93 10.64 14.17
N GLY A 40 -0.87 10.44 13.40
CA GLY A 40 0.26 11.37 13.31
C GLY A 40 1.15 11.36 14.55
N THR A 41 1.06 10.34 15.40
CA THR A 41 1.82 10.25 16.66
C THR A 41 2.99 9.28 16.59
N TYR A 42 3.19 8.65 15.44
CA TYR A 42 4.32 7.75 15.19
C TYR A 42 5.48 8.50 14.50
N ALA A 43 6.70 8.00 14.66
CA ALA A 43 7.88 8.62 14.06
C ALA A 43 7.81 8.70 12.52
N ARG A 44 7.13 7.73 11.88
CA ARG A 44 6.84 7.76 10.45
C ARG A 44 5.64 8.67 10.17
N LEU A 45 5.90 9.79 9.50
CA LEU A 45 4.89 10.74 9.05
C LEU A 45 4.88 10.79 7.51
N PRO A 46 3.95 10.07 6.84
CA PRO A 46 3.84 10.10 5.38
C PRO A 46 3.29 11.45 4.89
N ASN A 47 3.66 11.82 3.66
CA ASN A 47 3.02 12.94 2.97
C ASN A 47 1.54 12.60 2.73
N LEU A 48 0.66 13.55 3.02
CA LEU A 48 -0.79 13.39 2.84
C LEU A 48 -1.24 13.94 1.47
N PRO A 49 -2.24 13.30 0.80
CA PRO A 49 -2.90 12.06 1.18
C PRO A 49 -2.03 10.81 0.94
N TYR A 50 -2.22 9.75 1.74
CA TYR A 50 -1.54 8.47 1.56
C TYR A 50 -2.51 7.30 1.74
N THR A 51 -2.19 6.15 1.13
CA THR A 51 -2.88 4.87 1.35
C THR A 51 -2.20 4.12 2.50
N PRO A 52 -2.89 3.83 3.63
CA PRO A 52 -2.33 3.04 4.72
C PRO A 52 -2.20 1.55 4.40
N GLY A 53 -1.45 0.84 5.25
CA GLY A 53 -1.19 -0.60 5.14
C GLY A 53 0.30 -0.89 4.99
N MET A 54 0.75 -1.99 5.60
CA MET A 54 2.12 -2.50 5.45
C MET A 54 2.18 -3.95 4.99
N ASP A 55 1.10 -4.71 5.21
CA ASP A 55 1.04 -6.14 4.91
C ASP A 55 -0.11 -6.42 3.94
N CYS A 56 0.15 -7.26 2.94
CA CYS A 56 -0.88 -7.72 2.01
C CYS A 56 -0.63 -9.15 1.53
N ALA A 57 -1.70 -9.77 1.03
CA ALA A 57 -1.65 -11.02 0.29
C ALA A 57 -2.51 -10.90 -0.98
N GLY A 58 -2.01 -11.46 -2.07
CA GLY A 58 -2.63 -11.33 -3.38
C GLY A 58 -1.83 -12.07 -4.45
N VAL A 59 -2.08 -11.72 -5.70
CA VAL A 59 -1.34 -12.24 -6.85
C VAL A 59 -0.52 -11.13 -7.49
N ILE A 60 0.63 -11.49 -8.05
CA ILE A 60 1.42 -10.58 -8.85
C ILE A 60 0.69 -10.39 -10.17
N GLU A 61 0.26 -9.15 -10.44
CA GLU A 61 -0.46 -8.76 -11.65
C GLU A 61 0.52 -8.32 -12.74
N ARG A 62 1.61 -7.63 -12.36
CA ARG A 62 2.68 -7.19 -13.26
C ARG A 62 4.03 -7.18 -12.55
N VAL A 63 5.11 -7.39 -13.31
CA VAL A 63 6.49 -7.29 -12.84
C VAL A 63 7.27 -6.28 -13.68
N GLY A 64 8.17 -5.53 -13.04
CA GLY A 64 9.15 -4.72 -13.74
C GLY A 64 10.19 -5.59 -14.46
N ASP A 65 10.86 -5.02 -15.46
CA ASP A 65 11.81 -5.70 -16.34
C ASP A 65 13.10 -6.17 -15.65
N GLU A 66 13.45 -5.62 -14.49
CA GLU A 66 14.57 -6.10 -13.66
C GLU A 66 14.15 -7.16 -12.62
N VAL A 67 12.87 -7.51 -12.51
CA VAL A 67 12.39 -8.52 -11.55
C VAL A 67 12.58 -9.94 -12.12
N THR A 68 13.46 -10.72 -11.51
CA THR A 68 13.85 -12.05 -12.02
C THR A 68 13.26 -13.23 -11.24
N LYS A 69 12.76 -13.01 -10.02
CA LYS A 69 12.30 -14.07 -9.11
C LYS A 69 10.81 -14.39 -9.22
N PHE A 70 10.04 -13.50 -9.82
CA PHE A 70 8.58 -13.58 -9.88
C PHE A 70 8.13 -13.47 -11.34
N LYS A 71 6.96 -14.02 -11.64
CA LYS A 71 6.31 -13.97 -12.95
C LYS A 71 4.85 -13.60 -12.76
#